data_AF-A0A2A4UL67-F1
#
_entry.id   AF-A0A2A4UL67-F1
#
_cell.length_a   1.000
_cell.length_b   1.000
_cell.length_c   1.000
_cell.angle_alpha   90.00
_cell.angle_beta   90.00
_cell.angle_gamma   90.00
#
_symmetry.space_group_name_H-M   'P 1'
#
loop_
_entity.id
_entity.type
_entity.pdbx_description
1 polymer ?
#
loop_
_entity_poly.entity_id
_entity_poly.type
_entity_poly.pdbx_seq_one_letter_code
_entity_poly.pdbx_strand_id
1 'polypeptide(L)'
;LTTAIKRERLLILTVLNHPWLLREHHEEFATIIFESGELDKLRCEIIDVSLRESDLEHKSLYAHLLKTGYGKALEVIFKQGEFRAEWFAWPDAAPQDVAQGWYHVVNRYRRVSDLEKDLKAAQLELAENMTEEVYARFLALKTELENAKGNEASIDGYGIASGKDKYS
;
A
#
# COMPACT_ATOMS: atom_id res chain seq x y z
N LEU A 1 5.96 -6.68 13.04
CA LEU A 1 4.99 -6.10 12.10
C LEU A 1 4.82 -7.09 10.97
N THR A 2 3.59 -7.52 10.68
CA THR A 2 3.29 -8.35 9.51
C THR A 2 3.67 -7.59 8.23
N THR A 3 3.94 -8.30 7.14
CA THR A 3 4.29 -7.64 5.86
C THR A 3 3.14 -6.76 5.34
N ALA A 4 1.88 -7.13 5.63
CA ALA A 4 0.69 -6.36 5.28
C ALA A 4 0.66 -4.99 5.95
N ILE A 5 0.80 -4.91 7.28
CA ILE A 5 0.75 -3.63 8.00
C ILE A 5 1.92 -2.69 7.60
N LYS A 6 3.06 -3.25 7.18
CA LYS A 6 4.17 -2.45 6.63
C LYS A 6 3.77 -1.79 5.29
N ARG A 7 3.11 -2.53 4.39
CA ARG A 7 2.64 -2.01 3.11
C ARG A 7 1.55 -0.96 3.29
N GLU A 8 0.60 -1.19 4.19
CA GLU A 8 -0.43 -0.20 4.57
C GLU A 8 0.18 1.11 5.06
N ARG A 9 1.19 1.02 5.93
CA ARG A 9 1.92 2.20 6.43
C ARG A 9 2.69 2.90 5.31
N LEU A 10 3.30 2.17 4.39
CA LEU A 10 3.97 2.75 3.22
C LEU A 10 2.99 3.49 2.31
N LEU A 11 1.84 2.89 2.02
CA LEU A 11 0.77 3.52 1.21
C LEU A 11 0.32 4.85 1.81
N ILE A 12 0.09 4.89 3.13
CA ILE A 12 -0.27 6.13 3.84
C ILE A 12 0.90 7.11 3.88
N LEU A 13 2.12 6.66 4.18
CA LEU A 13 3.32 7.50 4.23
C LEU A 13 3.51 8.26 2.92
N THR A 14 3.42 7.57 1.78
CA THR A 14 3.58 8.20 0.46
C THR A 14 2.51 9.26 0.23
N VAL A 15 1.23 8.98 0.53
CA VAL A 15 0.15 9.97 0.38
C VAL A 15 0.35 11.15 1.32
N LEU A 16 0.79 10.91 2.56
CA LEU A 16 1.09 11.98 3.51
C LEU A 16 2.19 12.89 2.97
N ASN A 17 3.31 12.33 2.49
CA ASN A 17 4.43 13.11 1.94
C ASN A 17 4.12 13.75 0.59
N HIS A 18 3.19 13.18 -0.18
CA HIS A 18 2.84 13.63 -1.52
C HIS A 18 1.31 13.72 -1.72
N PRO A 19 0.58 14.63 -1.03
CA PRO A 19 -0.88 14.65 -1.11
C PRO A 19 -1.43 14.97 -2.52
N TRP A 20 -0.62 15.60 -3.37
CA TRP A 20 -0.94 15.83 -4.78
C TRP A 20 -1.25 14.52 -5.54
N LEU A 21 -0.78 13.38 -5.04
CA LEU A 21 -1.04 12.05 -5.61
C LEU A 21 -2.54 11.75 -5.66
N LEU A 22 -3.31 12.26 -4.69
CA LEU A 22 -4.76 12.08 -4.64
C LEU A 22 -5.50 12.84 -5.75
N ARG A 23 -4.85 13.74 -6.51
CA ARG A 23 -5.52 14.39 -7.65
C ARG A 23 -5.87 13.40 -8.76
N GLU A 24 -4.98 12.42 -8.99
CA GLU A 24 -5.16 11.42 -10.04
C GLU A 24 -5.51 10.04 -9.47
N HIS A 25 -5.14 9.75 -8.22
CA HIS A 25 -5.30 8.41 -7.63
C HIS A 25 -6.25 8.35 -6.42
N HIS A 26 -7.19 9.29 -6.33
CA HIS A 26 -8.16 9.33 -5.23
C HIS A 26 -8.96 8.03 -5.13
N GLU A 27 -9.51 7.56 -6.26
CA GLU A 27 -10.37 6.37 -6.29
C GLU A 27 -9.59 5.11 -5.90
N GLU A 28 -8.36 4.97 -6.40
CA GLU A 28 -7.49 3.86 -6.04
C GLU A 28 -7.21 3.84 -4.55
N PHE A 29 -6.92 5.00 -3.94
CA PHE A 29 -6.69 5.09 -2.49
C PHE A 29 -7.98 4.86 -1.68
N ALA A 30 -9.12 5.35 -2.16
CA ALA A 30 -10.41 5.21 -1.50
C ALA A 30 -10.92 3.76 -1.50
N THR A 31 -10.52 2.95 -2.47
CA THR A 31 -10.98 1.56 -2.64
C THR A 31 -10.04 0.52 -2.03
N ILE A 32 -8.89 0.92 -1.48
CA ILE A 32 -8.00 -0.02 -0.78
C ILE A 32 -8.67 -0.50 0.51
N ILE A 33 -8.74 -1.82 0.68
CA ILE A 33 -9.26 -2.46 1.88
C ILE A 33 -8.08 -2.69 2.85
N PHE A 34 -7.96 -1.88 3.88
CA PHE A 34 -6.93 -2.03 4.91
C PHE A 34 -7.34 -3.09 5.94
N GLU A 35 -6.41 -3.97 6.33
CA GLU A 35 -6.60 -4.93 7.42
C GLU A 35 -6.53 -4.24 8.78
N SER A 36 -5.65 -3.25 8.93
CA SER A 36 -5.56 -2.46 10.15
C SER A 36 -6.69 -1.44 10.21
N GLY A 37 -7.63 -1.65 11.13
CA GLY A 37 -8.73 -0.69 11.37
C GLY A 37 -8.26 0.69 11.85
N GLU A 38 -7.06 0.82 12.42
CA GLU A 38 -6.48 2.13 12.75
C GLU A 38 -6.01 2.87 11.50
N LEU A 39 -5.32 2.17 10.60
CA LEU A 39 -4.82 2.75 9.35
C LEU A 39 -5.95 3.01 8.36
N ASP A 40 -7.00 2.18 8.35
CA ASP A 40 -8.19 2.41 7.55
C ASP A 40 -8.92 3.69 7.97
N LYS A 41 -9.07 3.94 9.27
CA LYS A 41 -9.64 5.20 9.78
C LYS A 41 -8.81 6.41 9.35
N LEU A 42 -7.47 6.29 9.44
CA LEU A 42 -6.57 7.34 9.00
C LEU A 42 -6.69 7.60 7.48
N ARG A 43 -6.79 6.55 6.67
CA ARG A 43 -7.04 6.63 5.23
C ARG A 43 -8.37 7.34 4.93
N CYS A 44 -9.46 6.97 5.61
CA CYS A 44 -10.75 7.62 5.47
C CYS A 44 -10.67 9.12 5.81
N GLU A 45 -9.98 9.50 6.89
CA GLU A 45 -9.79 10.92 7.24
C GLU A 45 -8.99 11.67 6.16
N ILE A 46 -7.94 11.06 5.60
CA ILE A 46 -7.16 11.66 4.51
C ILE A 46 -8.04 11.91 3.28
N ILE A 47 -8.88 10.94 2.90
CA ILE A 47 -9.86 11.07 1.82
C ILE A 47 -10.82 12.22 2.10
N ASP A 48 -11.42 12.26 3.29
CA ASP A 48 -12.38 13.30 3.68
C ASP A 48 -11.77 14.71 3.64
N VAL A 49 -10.50 14.85 4.05
CA VAL A 49 -9.78 16.14 3.95
C VAL A 49 -9.52 16.50 2.49
N SER A 50 -9.07 15.54 1.68
CA SER A 50 -8.77 15.77 0.26
C SER A 50 -9.97 16.20 -0.57
N LEU A 51 -11.19 15.79 -0.18
CA LEU A 51 -12.44 16.22 -0.80
C LEU A 51 -12.83 17.65 -0.43
N ARG A 52 -12.35 18.17 0.70
CA ARG A 52 -12.64 19.54 1.18
C ARG A 52 -11.63 20.57 0.70
N GLU A 53 -10.39 20.15 0.47
CA GLU A 53 -9.26 21.02 0.12
C GLU A 53 -8.70 20.67 -1.26
N SER A 54 -8.97 21.51 -2.25
CA SER A 54 -8.53 21.30 -3.65
C SER A 54 -7.01 21.39 -3.83
N ASP A 55 -6.30 22.03 -2.90
CA ASP A 55 -4.84 22.15 -2.90
C ASP A 55 -4.25 21.70 -1.57
N LEU A 56 -4.43 20.42 -1.28
CA LEU A 56 -4.00 19.81 -0.03
C LEU A 56 -2.46 19.83 0.07
N GLU A 57 -1.92 20.65 0.96
CA GLU A 57 -0.50 20.67 1.26
C GLU A 57 -0.13 19.64 2.33
N HIS A 58 1.08 19.07 2.24
CA HIS A 58 1.59 18.12 3.23
C HIS A 58 1.48 18.65 4.67
N LYS A 59 1.86 19.92 4.89
CA LYS A 59 1.86 20.53 6.22
C LYS A 59 0.45 20.74 6.77
N SER A 60 -0.50 21.14 5.92
CA SER A 60 -1.90 21.34 6.36
C SER A 60 -2.55 20.01 6.69
N LEU A 61 -2.37 18.99 5.84
CA LEU A 61 -2.85 17.64 6.10
C LEU A 61 -2.30 17.07 7.41
N TYR A 62 -0.98 17.16 7.61
CA TYR A 62 -0.35 16.66 8.83
C TYR A 62 -0.86 17.39 10.09
N ALA A 63 -0.98 18.71 10.03
CA ALA A 63 -1.50 19.51 11.15
C ALA A 63 -2.95 19.19 11.46
N HIS A 64 -3.79 18.94 10.45
CA HIS A 64 -5.17 18.50 10.63
C HIS A 64 -5.23 17.15 11.34
N LEU A 65 -4.50 16.16 10.82
CA LEU A 65 -4.47 14.80 11.38
C LEU A 65 -3.96 14.76 12.83
N LEU A 66 -3.00 15.60 13.18
CA LEU A 66 -2.57 15.77 14.57
C LEU A 66 -3.71 16.28 15.47
N LYS A 67 -4.42 17.31 15.01
CA LYS A 67 -5.54 17.91 15.76
C LYS A 67 -6.72 16.96 15.91
N THR A 68 -6.95 16.06 14.97
CA THR A 68 -8.04 15.07 15.02
C THR A 68 -7.67 13.79 15.77
N GLY A 69 -6.44 13.68 16.29
CA GLY A 69 -6.04 12.62 17.23
C GLY A 69 -5.20 11.49 16.63
N TYR A 70 -4.73 11.61 15.39
CA TYR A 70 -3.91 10.59 14.73
C TYR A 70 -2.41 10.68 15.06
N GLY A 71 -2.00 11.48 16.04
CA GLY A 71 -0.58 11.74 16.33
C GLY A 71 0.25 10.48 16.59
N LYS A 72 -0.27 9.51 17.35
CA LYS A 72 0.44 8.23 17.57
C LYS A 72 0.63 7.43 16.28
N ALA A 73 -0.39 7.38 15.44
CA ALA A 73 -0.31 6.69 14.14
C ALA A 73 0.73 7.35 13.25
N LEU A 74 0.76 8.69 13.21
CA LEU A 74 1.76 9.47 12.48
C LEU A 74 3.18 9.22 13.01
N GLU A 75 3.40 9.24 14.33
CA GLU A 75 4.69 8.91 14.94
C GLU A 75 5.18 7.52 14.52
N VAL A 76 4.29 6.54 14.51
CA VAL A 76 4.62 5.18 14.08
C VAL A 76 4.94 5.16 12.58
N ILE A 77 4.11 5.76 11.73
CA ILE A 77 4.31 5.81 10.27
C ILE A 77 5.64 6.47 9.91
N PHE A 78 5.97 7.60 10.53
CA PHE A 78 7.21 8.35 10.29
C PHE A 78 8.42 7.82 11.08
N LYS A 79 8.28 6.70 11.81
CA LYS A 79 9.38 6.11 12.56
C LYS A 79 10.57 5.82 11.62
N GLN A 80 11.67 6.53 11.87
CA GLN A 80 12.84 6.53 10.99
C GLN A 80 13.44 5.12 10.80
N GLY A 81 13.82 4.81 9.57
CA GLY A 81 14.58 3.61 9.21
C GLY A 81 13.76 2.49 8.56
N GLU A 82 12.45 2.41 8.77
CA GLU A 82 11.64 1.29 8.24
C GLU A 82 11.38 1.39 6.72
N PHE A 83 11.24 2.60 6.18
CA PHE A 83 10.96 2.86 4.77
C PHE A 83 12.07 3.65 4.08
N ARG A 84 13.29 3.62 4.61
CA ARG A 84 14.40 4.42 4.05
C ARG A 84 14.81 3.97 2.65
N ALA A 85 14.62 2.70 2.32
CA ALA A 85 14.84 2.14 0.99
C ALA A 85 13.79 2.62 -0.02
N GLU A 86 12.59 2.98 0.45
CA GLU A 86 11.46 3.42 -0.37
C GLU A 86 11.57 4.92 -0.66
N TRP A 87 12.61 5.29 -1.39
CA TRP A 87 12.96 6.69 -1.68
C TRP A 87 11.82 7.47 -2.34
N PHE A 88 10.98 6.80 -3.13
CA PHE A 88 9.81 7.40 -3.79
C PHE A 88 8.75 7.92 -2.80
N ALA A 89 8.77 7.45 -1.56
CA ALA A 89 7.83 7.90 -0.53
C ALA A 89 8.28 9.19 0.17
N TRP A 90 9.46 9.74 -0.17
CA TRP A 90 10.06 10.89 0.50
C TRP A 90 10.04 12.17 -0.37
N PRO A 91 10.02 13.37 0.25
CA PRO A 91 9.74 14.63 -0.44
C PRO A 91 10.59 14.96 -1.69
N ASP A 92 11.81 14.45 -1.79
CA ASP A 92 12.74 14.74 -2.89
C ASP A 92 12.49 13.89 -4.15
N ALA A 93 11.55 12.95 -4.13
CA ALA A 93 11.22 12.09 -5.26
C ALA A 93 10.45 12.83 -6.37
N ALA A 94 10.78 12.54 -7.63
CA ALA A 94 10.06 13.11 -8.77
C ALA A 94 8.61 12.60 -8.84
N PRO A 95 7.61 13.44 -9.19
CA PRO A 95 6.20 13.04 -9.19
C PRO A 95 5.89 11.76 -9.96
N GLN A 96 6.51 11.55 -11.11
CA GLN A 96 6.31 10.34 -11.91
C GLN A 96 6.76 9.08 -11.16
N ASP A 97 7.90 9.13 -10.47
CA ASP A 97 8.42 8.01 -9.70
C ASP A 97 7.57 7.74 -8.44
N VAL A 98 7.09 8.79 -7.78
CA VAL A 98 6.17 8.66 -6.64
C VAL A 98 4.91 7.90 -7.07
N ALA A 99 4.28 8.33 -8.17
CA ALA A 99 3.05 7.72 -8.67
C ALA A 99 3.28 6.26 -9.09
N GLN A 100 4.34 5.98 -9.84
CA GLN A 100 4.68 4.63 -10.28
C GLN A 100 5.00 3.70 -9.12
N GLY A 101 5.82 4.15 -8.17
CA GLY A 101 6.20 3.39 -6.97
C GLY A 101 4.99 3.09 -6.10
N TRP A 102 4.16 4.10 -5.84
CA TRP A 102 2.93 3.94 -5.07
C TRP A 102 1.95 2.98 -5.73
N TYR A 103 1.70 3.12 -7.03
CA TYR A 103 0.80 2.24 -7.79
C TYR A 103 1.28 0.78 -7.76
N HIS A 104 2.61 0.56 -7.83
CA HIS A 104 3.17 -0.77 -7.67
C HIS A 104 2.89 -1.38 -6.28
N VAL A 105 3.02 -0.59 -5.22
CA VAL A 105 2.68 -1.02 -3.85
C VAL A 105 1.19 -1.35 -3.74
N VAL A 106 0.31 -0.53 -4.29
CA VAL A 106 -1.15 -0.76 -4.31
C VAL A 106 -1.48 -2.09 -4.98
N ASN A 107 -0.96 -2.33 -6.19
CA ASN A 107 -1.24 -3.55 -6.94
C ASN A 107 -0.73 -4.80 -6.21
N ARG A 108 0.46 -4.73 -5.61
CA ARG A 108 0.99 -5.84 -4.83
C ARG A 108 0.15 -6.12 -3.60
N TYR A 109 -0.27 -5.07 -2.89
CA TYR A 109 -1.09 -5.20 -1.70
C TYR A 109 -2.44 -5.85 -2.03
N ARG A 110 -3.13 -5.38 -3.09
CA ARG A 110 -4.40 -5.96 -3.56
C ARG A 110 -4.23 -7.42 -3.98
N ARG A 111 -3.22 -7.72 -4.80
CA ARG A 111 -2.95 -9.10 -5.26
C ARG A 111 -2.78 -10.07 -4.10
N VAL A 112 -2.06 -9.67 -3.05
CA VAL A 112 -1.88 -10.52 -1.86
C VAL A 112 -3.21 -10.75 -1.15
N SER A 113 -4.02 -9.70 -0.96
CA SER A 113 -5.33 -9.82 -0.33
C SER A 113 -6.29 -10.71 -1.13
N ASP A 114 -6.30 -10.59 -2.45
CA ASP A 114 -7.17 -11.39 -3.32
C ASP A 114 -6.75 -12.87 -3.31
N LEU A 115 -5.45 -13.16 -3.39
CA LEU A 115 -4.93 -14.53 -3.25
C LEU A 115 -5.25 -15.15 -1.88
N GLU A 116 -5.26 -14.36 -0.81
CA GLU A 116 -5.65 -14.84 0.53
C GLU A 116 -7.15 -15.18 0.60
N LYS A 117 -8.01 -14.40 -0.06
CA LYS A 117 -9.45 -14.71 -0.17
C LYS A 117 -9.68 -15.98 -0.99
N ASP A 118 -9.02 -16.10 -2.14
CA ASP A 118 -9.14 -17.25 -3.02
C ASP A 118 -8.63 -18.53 -2.35
N LEU A 119 -7.49 -18.45 -1.64
CA LEU A 119 -6.95 -19.57 -0.87
C LEU A 119 -7.93 -20.02 0.22
N LYS A 120 -8.55 -19.06 0.93
CA LYS A 120 -9.55 -19.36 1.96
C LYS A 120 -10.80 -20.01 1.37
N ALA A 121 -11.28 -19.54 0.23
CA ALA A 121 -12.41 -20.14 -0.48
C ALA A 121 -12.08 -21.58 -0.92
N ALA A 122 -10.89 -21.80 -1.48
CA ALA A 122 -10.43 -23.13 -1.87
C ALA A 122 -10.26 -24.08 -0.66
N GLN A 123 -9.81 -23.57 0.48
CA GLN A 123 -9.71 -24.35 1.72
C GLN A 123 -11.09 -24.79 2.23
N LEU A 124 -12.10 -23.92 2.15
CA LEU A 124 -13.48 -24.26 2.53
C LEU A 124 -14.04 -25.33 1.60
N GLU A 125 -13.87 -25.17 0.29
CA GLU A 125 -14.31 -26.16 -0.70
C GLU A 125 -13.62 -27.51 -0.49
N LEU A 126 -12.34 -27.53 -0.14
CA LEU A 126 -11.61 -28.78 0.15
C LEU A 126 -12.16 -29.50 1.40
N ALA A 127 -12.59 -28.74 2.40
CA ALA A 127 -13.19 -29.30 3.61
C ALA A 127 -14.58 -29.90 3.36
N GLU A 128 -15.32 -29.35 2.39
CA GLU A 128 -16.65 -29.83 1.99
C GLU A 128 -16.58 -30.96 0.94
N ASN A 129 -15.61 -30.88 0.03
CA ASN A 129 -15.46 -31.77 -1.13
C ASN A 129 -13.97 -32.06 -1.41
N MET A 130 -13.47 -33.15 -0.84
CA MET A 130 -12.07 -33.54 -0.96
C MET A 130 -11.79 -34.26 -2.28
N THR A 131 -11.64 -33.50 -3.38
CA THR A 131 -11.20 -34.03 -4.69
C THR A 131 -9.76 -33.63 -5.01
N GLU A 132 -9.15 -34.36 -5.94
CA GLU A 132 -7.77 -34.08 -6.40
C GLU A 132 -7.68 -32.71 -7.08
N GLU A 133 -8.71 -32.29 -7.82
CA GLU A 133 -8.75 -31.01 -8.51
C GLU A 133 -8.80 -29.82 -7.53
N VAL A 134 -9.64 -29.91 -6.50
CA VAL A 134 -9.75 -28.86 -5.46
C VAL A 134 -8.44 -28.77 -4.67
N TYR A 135 -7.82 -29.91 -4.36
CA TYR A 135 -6.52 -29.95 -3.69
C TYR A 135 -5.40 -29.35 -4.56
N ALA A 136 -5.36 -29.67 -5.86
CA ALA A 136 -4.39 -29.10 -6.79
C ALA A 136 -4.53 -27.56 -6.91
N ARG A 137 -5.77 -27.06 -7.00
CA ARG A 137 -6.05 -25.61 -7.01
C ARG A 137 -5.60 -24.93 -5.71
N PHE A 138 -5.86 -25.54 -4.56
CA PHE A 138 -5.40 -25.04 -3.26
C PHE A 138 -3.87 -24.92 -3.19
N LEU A 139 -3.13 -25.94 -3.65
CA LEU A 139 -1.66 -25.91 -3.69
C LEU A 139 -1.12 -24.83 -4.65
N ALA A 140 -1.77 -24.64 -5.80
CA ALA A 140 -1.40 -23.60 -6.75
C ALA A 140 -1.56 -22.20 -6.15
N LEU A 141 -2.72 -21.90 -5.54
CA LEU A 141 -2.98 -20.62 -4.87
C LEU A 141 -2.01 -20.37 -3.72
N LYS A 142 -1.69 -21.39 -2.92
CA LYS A 142 -0.70 -21.28 -1.85
C LYS A 142 0.67 -20.90 -2.40
N THR A 143 1.10 -21.54 -3.48
CA THR A 143 2.39 -21.26 -4.12
C THR A 143 2.44 -19.84 -4.69
N GLU A 144 1.37 -19.42 -5.34
CA GLU A 144 1.27 -18.06 -5.88
C GLU A 144 1.28 -17.00 -4.78
N LEU A 145 0.60 -17.24 -3.66
CA LEU A 145 0.60 -16.34 -2.51
C LEU A 145 2.00 -16.16 -1.91
N GLU A 146 2.74 -17.26 -1.73
CA GLU A 146 4.13 -17.18 -1.25
C GLU A 146 5.02 -16.38 -2.21
N ASN A 147 4.86 -16.59 -3.52
CA ASN A 147 5.57 -15.80 -4.53
C ASN A 147 5.19 -14.31 -4.50
N ALA A 148 3.91 -13.98 -4.35
CA ALA A 148 3.44 -12.60 -4.25
C ALA A 148 3.90 -11.91 -2.96
N LYS A 149 4.09 -12.66 -1.87
CA LYS A 149 4.65 -12.16 -0.61
C LYS A 149 6.16 -11.91 -0.72
N GLY A 150 6.89 -12.77 -1.44
CA GLY A 150 8.36 -12.78 -1.53
C GLY A 150 9.02 -12.02 -2.70
N ASN A 151 8.33 -11.79 -3.83
CA ASN A 151 8.96 -11.15 -4.99
C ASN A 151 9.22 -9.66 -4.77
N GLU A 152 10.47 -9.20 -4.79
CA GLU A 152 10.87 -7.83 -5.11
C GLU A 152 11.14 -7.74 -6.62
N ALA A 153 10.09 -7.74 -7.45
CA ALA A 153 10.30 -7.59 -8.89
C ALA A 153 10.71 -6.15 -9.21
N SER A 154 11.89 -5.96 -9.80
CA SER A 154 12.35 -4.66 -10.31
C SER A 154 11.39 -4.14 -11.39
N ILE A 155 11.06 -2.86 -11.28
CA ILE A 155 10.16 -2.17 -12.20
C ILE A 155 11.03 -1.57 -13.31
N ASP A 156 10.76 -1.92 -14.57
CA ASP A 156 11.51 -1.40 -15.72
C ASP A 156 11.37 0.13 -15.83
N GLY A 157 12.50 0.83 -15.98
CA GLY A 157 12.58 2.30 -16.05
C GLY A 157 12.36 3.08 -14.74
N TYR A 158 12.12 2.41 -13.62
CA TYR A 158 11.84 3.04 -12.33
C TYR A 158 13.09 3.68 -11.72
N GLY A 159 12.97 4.93 -11.25
CA GLY A 159 14.09 5.66 -10.65
C GLY A 159 14.94 6.47 -11.61
N ILE A 160 14.72 6.38 -12.93
CA ILE A 160 15.45 7.20 -13.91
C ILE A 160 15.20 8.69 -13.69
N ALA A 161 13.94 9.10 -13.47
CA ALA A 161 13.58 10.51 -13.29
C ALA A 161 14.13 11.11 -11.99
N SER A 162 14.38 10.27 -10.97
CA SER A 162 15.01 10.66 -9.71
C SER A 162 16.52 10.38 -9.64
N GLY A 163 17.18 10.00 -10.76
CA GLY A 163 18.63 9.74 -10.80
C GLY A 163 19.08 8.51 -10.01
N LYS A 164 18.23 7.49 -9.92
CA LYS A 164 18.40 6.22 -9.20
C LYS A 164 18.51 5.00 -10.12
N ASP A 165 18.93 5.20 -11.38
CA ASP A 165 19.05 4.19 -12.45
C ASP A 165 19.91 2.94 -12.14
N LYS A 166 20.64 2.91 -11.01
CA LYS A 166 21.58 1.83 -10.65
C LYS A 166 21.09 0.83 -9.61
N TYR A 167 19.80 0.84 -9.27
CA TYR A 167 19.22 -0.10 -8.30
C TYR A 167 18.05 -0.86 -8.92
N SER A 168 18.31 -1.54 -10.05
CA SER A 168 17.43 -2.57 -10.62
C SER A 168 17.98 -3.96 -10.34
#